data_AF-A0A8S0P9M4-F1
#
_entry.id   AF-A0A8S0P9M4-F1
#
_cell.length_a   1.000
_cell.length_b   1.000
_cell.length_c   1.000
_cell.angle_alpha   90.00
_cell.angle_beta   90.00
_cell.angle_gamma   90.00
#
_symmetry.space_group_name_H-M   'P 1'
#
loop_
_entity.id
_entity.type
_entity.pdbx_description
1 polymer ?
#
loop_
_entity_poly.entity_id
_entity_poly.type
_entity_poly.pdbx_seq_one_letter_code
_entity_poly.pdbx_strand_id
1 'polypeptide(L)' 'MPFVDMSAGAFYEPILVSDFVTNYLRRDLTRPLSYQDRIKVKRTLKGLRVELNHTERVKHYKLSGMSTVPAQQLM' A
#
# COMPACT_ATOMS: atom_id res chain seq x y z
N MET A 1 -37.15 -22.32 -3.99
CA MET A 1 -35.87 -22.02 -4.65
C MET A 1 -35.37 -20.69 -4.12
N PRO A 2 -34.20 -20.59 -3.48
CA PRO A 2 -33.68 -19.29 -3.08
C PRO A 2 -33.29 -18.52 -4.35
N PHE A 3 -33.71 -17.25 -4.42
CA PHE A 3 -33.32 -16.34 -5.48
C PHE A 3 -31.86 -15.92 -5.22
N VAL A 4 -30.97 -16.16 -6.17
CA VAL A 4 -29.55 -15.81 -6.07
C VAL A 4 -29.30 -14.65 -7.01
N ASP A 5 -29.10 -13.46 -6.45
CA ASP A 5 -28.73 -12.26 -7.20
C ASP A 5 -27.20 -12.13 -7.30
N MET A 6 -26.72 -11.76 -8.49
CA MET A 6 -25.30 -11.49 -8.73
C MET A 6 -24.94 -10.08 -8.24
N SER A 7 -23.86 -9.96 -7.46
CA SER A 7 -23.29 -8.67 -7.05
C SER A 7 -21.87 -8.51 -7.58
N ALA A 8 -21.46 -7.28 -7.85
CA ALA A 8 -20.10 -6.93 -8.27
C ALA A 8 -19.56 -5.78 -7.40
N GLY A 9 -18.28 -5.83 -7.05
CA GLY A 9 -17.60 -4.83 -6.23
C GLY A 9 -16.16 -4.61 -6.71
N ALA A 10 -15.64 -3.40 -6.49
CA ALA A 10 -14.25 -3.07 -6.79
C ALA A 10 -13.35 -3.42 -5.60
N PHE A 11 -12.24 -4.10 -5.86
CA PHE A 11 -11.26 -4.51 -4.86
C PHE A 11 -9.87 -4.04 -5.24
N TYR A 12 -9.00 -3.90 -4.23
CA TYR A 12 -7.59 -3.66 -4.47
C TYR A 12 -6.92 -4.92 -4.98
N GLU A 13 -6.04 -4.75 -5.96
CA GLU A 13 -5.19 -5.83 -6.46
C GLU A 13 -4.19 -6.26 -5.38
N PRO A 14 -3.94 -7.57 -5.20
CA PRO A 14 -2.98 -8.07 -4.23
C PRO A 14 -1.53 -7.86 -4.71
N ILE A 15 -1.11 -6.61 -4.83
CA ILE A 15 0.23 -6.21 -5.24
C ILE A 15 1.04 -5.69 -4.06
N LEU A 16 2.37 -5.72 -4.20
CA LEU A 16 3.26 -5.14 -3.20
C LEU A 16 3.00 -3.64 -3.08
N VAL A 17 3.14 -3.11 -1.87
CA VAL A 17 3.01 -1.67 -1.61
C VAL A 17 4.03 -0.86 -2.43
N SER A 18 5.23 -1.42 -2.67
CA SER A 18 6.24 -0.84 -3.57
C SER A 18 5.71 -0.69 -4.99
N ASP A 19 5.06 -1.71 -5.51
CA ASP A 19 4.58 -1.75 -6.90
C ASP A 19 3.36 -0.84 -7.05
N PHE A 20 2.48 -0.84 -6.05
CA PHE A 20 1.37 0.12 -5.97
C PHE A 20 1.86 1.57 -6.04
N VAL A 21 2.90 1.92 -5.28
CA VAL A 21 3.46 3.28 -5.28
C VAL A 21 4.15 3.59 -6.61
N THR A 22 4.86 2.63 -7.19
CA THR A 22 5.52 2.77 -8.50
C THR A 22 4.49 3.02 -9.61
N ASN A 23 3.40 2.25 -9.63
CA ASN A 23 2.29 2.42 -10.57
C ASN A 23 1.55 3.74 -10.36
N TYR A 24 1.36 4.16 -9.10
CA TYR A 24 0.71 5.42 -8.76
C TYR A 24 1.53 6.65 -9.19
N LEU A 25 2.85 6.62 -8.98
CA LEU A 25 3.75 7.72 -9.35
C LEU A 25 4.26 7.63 -10.80
N ARG A 26 4.02 6.50 -11.48
CA ARG A 26 4.59 6.15 -12.80
C ARG A 26 6.10 6.40 -12.87
N ARG A 27 6.80 6.01 -11.81
CA ARG A 27 8.23 6.29 -11.62
C ARG A 27 8.89 5.23 -10.76
N ASP A 28 10.15 4.91 -11.10
CA ASP A 28 10.98 4.00 -10.31
C ASP A 28 11.32 4.53 -8.91
N LEU A 29 11.28 3.62 -7.93
CA LEU A 29 11.63 3.86 -6.53
C LEU A 29 13.13 3.78 -6.23
N THR A 30 13.98 3.67 -7.25
CA THR A 30 15.44 3.65 -7.11
C THR A 30 16.01 4.97 -6.58
N ARG A 31 15.27 6.07 -6.76
CA ARG A 31 15.63 7.40 -6.27
C ARG A 31 14.75 7.81 -5.10
N PRO A 32 15.27 8.63 -4.16
CA PRO A 32 14.47 9.16 -3.06
C PRO A 32 13.24 9.93 -3.58
N LEU A 33 12.11 9.75 -2.89
CA LEU A 33 10.88 10.46 -3.19
C LEU A 33 11.01 11.95 -2.89
N SER A 34 10.47 12.80 -3.77
CA SER A 34 10.32 14.23 -3.49
C SER A 34 9.37 14.45 -2.32
N TYR A 35 9.48 15.58 -1.62
CA TYR A 35 8.57 15.93 -0.52
C TYR A 35 7.09 15.90 -0.97
N GLN A 36 6.80 16.40 -2.16
CA GLN A 36 5.46 16.39 -2.75
C GLN A 36 4.95 14.96 -2.98
N ASP A 37 5.78 14.09 -3.55
CA ASP A 37 5.41 12.69 -3.81
C ASP A 37 5.17 11.93 -2.51
N ARG A 38 5.99 12.20 -1.47
CA ARG A 38 5.79 11.61 -0.14
C ARG A 38 4.44 11.95 0.46
N ILE A 39 3.98 13.20 0.31
CA ILE A 39 2.66 13.62 0.80
C ILE A 39 1.54 12.90 0.05
N LYS A 40 1.64 12.80 -1.29
CA LYS A 40 0.64 12.10 -2.12
C LYS A 40 0.56 10.63 -1.74
N VAL A 41 1.71 9.93 -1.70
CA VAL A 41 1.79 8.52 -1.31
C VAL A 41 1.25 8.30 0.11
N LYS A 42 1.65 9.13 1.08
CA LYS A 42 1.15 9.04 2.46
C LYS A 42 -0.37 9.18 2.53
N ARG A 43 -0.97 10.05 1.72
CA ARG A 43 -2.43 10.22 1.67
C ARG A 43 -3.12 9.02 1.06
N THR A 44 -2.60 8.50 -0.04
CA THR A 44 -3.17 7.33 -0.73
C THR A 44 -3.07 6.06 0.12
N LEU A 45 -1.95 5.87 0.83
CA LEU A 45 -1.74 4.69 1.68
C LEU A 45 -2.53 4.75 2.99
N LYS A 46 -2.93 5.94 3.45
CA LYS A 46 -3.60 6.10 4.74
C LYS A 46 -4.93 5.34 4.74
N GLY A 47 -5.06 4.41 5.69
CA GLY A 47 -6.29 3.64 5.88
C GLY A 47 -6.36 2.32 5.11
N LEU A 48 -5.39 2.03 4.23
CA LEU A 48 -5.28 0.72 3.59
C LEU A 48 -4.85 -0.34 4.61
N ARG A 49 -5.39 -1.55 4.45
CA ARG A 49 -4.90 -2.75 5.15
C ARG A 49 -3.91 -3.46 4.26
N VAL A 50 -2.73 -3.75 4.79
CA VAL A 50 -1.66 -4.46 4.08
C VAL A 50 -1.34 -5.76 4.82
N GLU A 51 -0.89 -6.74 4.06
CA GLU A 51 -0.42 -8.01 4.56
C GLU A 51 1.11 -8.02 4.63
N LEU A 52 1.66 -8.65 5.66
CA LEU A 52 3.10 -8.86 5.78
C LEU A 52 3.49 -10.20 5.15
N ASN A 53 4.34 -10.13 4.12
CA ASN A 53 4.89 -11.31 3.45
C ASN A 53 6.16 -11.88 4.13
N HIS A 54 6.70 -11.22 5.15
CA HIS A 54 7.95 -11.63 5.80
C HIS A 54 7.77 -12.48 7.06
N THR A 55 6.53 -12.69 7.51
CA THR A 55 6.22 -13.47 8.71
C THR A 55 5.58 -14.79 8.33
N GLU A 56 5.93 -15.88 9.03
CA GLU A 56 5.32 -17.21 8.82
C GLU A 56 3.80 -17.23 9.06
N ARG A 57 3.28 -16.24 9.79
CA ARG A 57 1.85 -16.04 10.01
C ARG A 57 1.37 -14.83 9.25
N VAL A 58 0.26 -14.97 8.54
CA VAL A 58 -0.44 -13.87 7.89
C VAL A 58 -0.89 -12.87 8.95
N LYS A 59 -0.38 -11.65 8.87
CA LYS A 59 -0.78 -10.53 9.72
C LYS A 59 -1.19 -9.36 8.84
N HIS A 60 -2.35 -8.78 9.15
CA HIS A 60 -2.85 -7.59 8.49
C HIS A 60 -2.68 -6.38 9.38
N TYR A 61 -2.12 -5.31 8.81
CA TYR A 61 -1.93 -4.03 9.50
C TYR A 61 -2.63 -2.92 8.74
N LYS A 62 -3.26 -2.00 9.48
CA LYS A 62 -3.79 -0.76 8.90
C LYS A 62 -2.69 0.29 8.87
N LEU A 63 -2.42 0.84 7.69
CA LEU A 63 -1.46 1.92 7.53
C LEU A 63 -2.00 3.21 8.17
N SER A 64 -1.32 3.69 9.20
CA SER A 64 -1.63 4.95 9.89
C SER A 64 -0.94 6.16 9.22
N GLY A 65 0.23 5.93 8.63
CA GLY A 65 1.04 6.94 7.98
C GLY A 65 2.33 6.37 7.40
N MET A 66 3.21 7.27 6.98
CA MET A 66 4.51 6.94 6.38
C MET A 66 5.62 7.68 7.14
N SER A 67 6.75 7.00 7.35
CA SER A 67 7.94 7.59 7.97
C SER A 67 8.49 8.74 7.12
N THR A 68 9.05 9.76 7.78
CA THR A 68 9.78 10.86 7.13
C THR A 68 11.24 10.50 6.85
N VAL A 69 11.77 9.49 7.54
CA VAL A 69 13.15 9.01 7.38
C VAL A 69 13.18 7.68 6.61
N PRO A 70 14.23 7.43 5.81
CA PRO A 70 14.45 6.15 5.13
C PRO A 70 14.51 4.97 6.09
N ALA A 71 14.13 3.78 5.61
CA ALA A 71 14.18 2.56 6.41
C ALA A 71 15.59 2.22 6.92
N GLN A 72 16.64 2.54 6.16
CA GLN A 72 18.04 2.35 6.59
C GLN A 72 18.45 3.24 7.77
N GLN A 73 17.70 4.31 8.04
CA GLN A 73 17.92 5.21 9.19
C GLN A 73 16.97 4.90 10.35
N LEU A 74 16.05 3.95 10.18
CA LEU A 74 15.25 3.40 11.26
C LEU A 74 16.06 2.25 11.86
N MET A 75 16.72 2.52 12.98
CA MET A 75 17.47 1.53 13.77
C MET A 75 16.56 0.38 14.22
#